data_AF-A0A6I3UZA2-F1
#
_entry.id   AF-A0A6I3UZA2-F1
#
_cell.length_a   1.000
_cell.length_b   1.000
_cell.length_c   1.000
_cell.angle_alpha   90.00
_cell.angle_beta   90.00
_cell.angle_gamma   90.00
#
_symmetry.space_group_name_H-M   'P 1'
#
loop_
_entity.id
_entity.type
_entity.pdbx_description
1 polymer ?
#
loop_
_entity_poly.entity_id
_entity_poly.type
_entity_poly.pdbx_seq_one_letter_code
_entity_poly.pdbx_strand_id
1 'polypeptide(L)'
;MQKRNSYRATQFQTREEESGDLILSGYFIKFDEETELWPGYCEVIKRAGVEKAVTDADIRALFNHDDSLVLGRTGNGTLTLGVDDVGLFGDIIINKDDPQAVGAYARVKRGDVIGCSFGFI
;
A
#
# COMPACT_ATOMS: atom_id res chain seq x y z
N MET A 1 -5.58 -18.63 -17.78
CA MET A 1 -5.44 -17.83 -16.56
C MET A 1 -3.97 -17.45 -16.43
N GLN A 2 -3.62 -16.16 -16.41
CA GLN A 2 -2.23 -15.75 -16.24
C GLN A 2 -1.83 -16.01 -14.78
N LYS A 3 -1.02 -17.05 -14.54
CA LYS A 3 -0.39 -17.29 -13.23
C LYS A 3 0.66 -16.21 -12.96
N ARG A 4 0.74 -15.70 -11.73
CA ARG A 4 1.59 -14.55 -11.35
C ARG A 4 2.36 -14.85 -10.07
N ASN A 5 3.64 -14.48 -10.05
CA ASN A 5 4.48 -14.56 -8.85
C ASN A 5 4.13 -13.42 -7.87
N SER A 6 4.30 -13.67 -6.57
CA SER A 6 3.97 -12.78 -5.44
C SER A 6 4.61 -11.37 -5.44
N TYR A 7 5.57 -11.10 -6.32
CA TYR A 7 6.32 -9.84 -6.41
C TYR A 7 6.03 -9.09 -7.72
N ARG A 8 4.79 -8.62 -7.92
CA ARG A 8 4.57 -7.58 -8.95
C ARG A 8 4.95 -6.21 -8.39
N ALA A 9 5.56 -5.41 -9.26
CA ALA A 9 5.61 -3.97 -9.09
C ALA A 9 4.17 -3.43 -9.04
N THR A 10 3.64 -3.20 -7.84
CA THR A 10 2.64 -2.15 -7.66
C THR A 10 3.32 -0.87 -8.12
N GLN A 11 2.77 -0.22 -9.14
CA GLN A 11 3.32 1.05 -9.64
C GLN A 11 3.05 2.12 -8.58
N PHE A 12 3.81 2.07 -7.50
CA PHE A 12 3.83 3.12 -6.52
C PHE A 12 4.39 4.36 -7.19
N GLN A 13 3.66 5.44 -7.05
CA GLN A 13 4.05 6.74 -7.53
C GLN A 13 4.45 7.57 -6.32
N THR A 14 5.46 8.39 -6.54
CA THR A 14 5.92 9.37 -5.56
C THR A 14 5.81 10.73 -6.21
N ARG A 15 5.26 11.69 -5.48
CA ARG A 15 5.15 13.08 -5.93
C ARG A 15 5.39 14.04 -4.78
N GLU A 16 5.81 15.23 -5.14
CA GLU A 16 5.93 16.36 -4.23
C GLU A 16 4.89 17.39 -4.66
N GLU A 17 4.00 17.75 -3.75
CA GLU A 17 2.95 18.74 -3.98
C GLU A 17 3.50 20.17 -3.85
N GLU A 18 2.79 21.17 -4.36
CA GLU A 18 3.18 22.58 -4.21
C GLU A 18 3.27 23.04 -2.74
N SER A 19 2.54 22.38 -1.83
CA SER A 19 2.65 22.58 -0.37
C SER A 19 3.99 22.10 0.19
N GLY A 20 4.77 21.36 -0.60
CA GLY A 20 5.98 20.66 -0.18
C GLY A 20 5.70 19.31 0.48
N ASP A 21 4.47 18.80 0.44
CA ASP A 21 4.16 17.47 0.97
C ASP A 21 4.68 16.38 0.04
N LEU A 22 5.28 15.35 0.64
CA LEU A 22 5.73 14.16 -0.08
C LEU A 22 4.61 13.12 -0.04
N ILE A 23 4.10 12.73 -1.20
CA ILE A 23 2.99 11.78 -1.32
C ILE A 23 3.46 10.48 -1.95
N LEU A 24 3.19 9.37 -1.28
CA LEU A 24 3.33 8.02 -1.81
C LEU A 24 1.94 7.46 -2.13
N SER A 25 1.72 7.07 -3.39
CA SER A 25 0.42 6.63 -3.89
C SER A 25 0.50 5.32 -4.62
N GLY A 26 -0.57 4.53 -4.60
CA GLY A 26 -0.69 3.35 -5.44
C GLY A 26 -1.86 2.46 -5.07
N TYR A 27 -1.94 1.33 -5.77
CA TYR A 27 -2.84 0.23 -5.41
C TYR A 27 -2.15 -0.66 -4.39
N PHE A 28 -2.70 -0.77 -3.19
CA PHE A 28 -2.19 -1.64 -2.13
C PHE A 28 -2.70 -3.08 -2.25
N ILE A 29 -3.89 -3.25 -2.85
CA ILE A 29 -4.51 -4.53 -3.15
C ILE A 29 -5.11 -4.43 -4.55
N LYS A 30 -4.97 -5.47 -5.38
CA LYS A 30 -5.69 -5.60 -6.65
C LYS A 30 -6.72 -6.71 -6.57
N PHE A 31 -7.91 -6.49 -7.13
CA PHE A 31 -9.01 -7.44 -7.07
C PHE A 31 -9.03 -8.38 -8.27
N ASP A 32 -9.58 -9.57 -8.06
CA ASP A 32 -9.87 -10.54 -9.11
C ASP A 32 -8.65 -11.02 -9.93
N GLU A 33 -7.45 -10.77 -9.40
CA GLU A 33 -6.19 -11.25 -9.96
C GLU A 33 -5.63 -12.38 -9.09
N GLU A 34 -5.26 -13.49 -9.72
CA GLU A 34 -4.59 -14.60 -9.03
C GLU A 34 -3.14 -14.24 -8.71
N THR A 35 -2.75 -14.40 -7.45
CA THR A 35 -1.38 -14.23 -6.95
C THR A 35 -0.91 -15.56 -6.36
N GLU A 36 0.15 -16.14 -6.90
CA GLU A 36 0.77 -17.34 -6.31
C GLU A 36 1.68 -16.90 -5.16
N LEU A 37 1.27 -17.26 -3.94
CA LEU A 37 1.97 -16.94 -2.70
C LEU A 37 3.11 -17.94 -2.45
N TRP A 38 2.87 -19.22 -2.77
CA TRP A 38 3.79 -20.36 -2.64
C TRP A 38 3.50 -21.34 -3.79
N PRO A 39 4.42 -22.24 -4.15
CA PRO A 39 4.17 -23.22 -5.20
C PRO A 39 2.87 -24.00 -4.98
N GLY A 40 1.88 -23.78 -5.85
CA GLY A 40 0.55 -24.41 -5.77
C GLY A 40 -0.46 -23.75 -4.82
N TYR A 41 -0.10 -22.66 -4.15
CA TYR A 41 -0.99 -21.89 -3.28
C TYR A 41 -1.24 -20.51 -3.87
N CYS A 42 -2.46 -20.32 -4.36
CA CYS A 42 -2.90 -19.08 -4.99
C CYS A 42 -3.91 -18.34 -4.11
N GLU A 43 -3.84 -17.02 -4.16
CA GLU A 43 -4.81 -16.10 -3.56
C GLU A 43 -5.50 -15.27 -4.64
N VAL A 44 -6.80 -15.05 -4.47
CA VAL A 44 -7.56 -14.07 -5.24
C VAL A 44 -8.32 -13.21 -4.24
N ILE A 45 -8.04 -11.92 -4.23
CA ILE A 45 -8.71 -10.99 -3.33
C ILE A 45 -9.97 -10.48 -4.04
N LYS A 46 -11.12 -10.63 -3.38
CA LYS A 46 -12.39 -10.09 -3.86
C LYS A 46 -12.65 -8.74 -3.23
N ARG A 47 -13.16 -7.79 -4.01
CA ARG A 47 -13.60 -6.46 -3.56
C ARG A 47 -14.43 -6.50 -2.27
N ALA A 48 -15.44 -7.38 -2.24
CA ALA A 48 -16.33 -7.53 -1.08
C ALA A 48 -15.61 -7.93 0.22
N GLY A 49 -14.40 -8.51 0.13
CA GLY A 49 -13.56 -8.84 1.28
C GLY A 49 -12.82 -7.63 1.88
N VAL A 50 -12.73 -6.52 1.14
CA VAL A 50 -11.96 -5.33 1.55
C VAL A 50 -12.87 -4.13 1.83
N GLU A 51 -13.96 -3.96 1.08
CA GLU A 51 -14.84 -2.77 1.16
C GLU A 51 -15.29 -2.42 2.59
N LYS A 52 -15.71 -3.42 3.38
CA LYS A 52 -16.14 -3.19 4.76
C LYS A 52 -14.97 -2.82 5.70
N ALA A 53 -13.79 -3.40 5.48
CA ALA A 53 -12.64 -3.16 6.34
C ALA A 53 -12.15 -1.70 6.23
N VAL A 54 -12.26 -1.11 5.04
CA VAL A 54 -11.81 0.27 4.77
C VAL A 54 -12.67 1.31 5.48
N THR A 55 -13.94 1.02 5.76
CA THR A 55 -14.86 1.95 6.43
C THR A 55 -14.82 1.85 7.95
N ASP A 56 -14.62 0.64 8.48
CA ASP A 56 -14.87 0.35 9.89
C ASP A 56 -13.59 0.30 10.74
N ALA A 57 -12.41 0.21 10.10
CA ALA A 57 -11.14 0.01 10.78
C ALA A 57 -10.19 1.20 10.65
N ASP A 58 -9.37 1.37 11.68
CA ASP A 58 -8.20 2.23 11.64
C ASP A 58 -7.00 1.50 11.02
N ILE A 59 -6.80 1.73 9.73
CA ILE A 59 -5.75 1.10 8.93
C ILE A 59 -4.44 1.89 9.03
N ARG A 60 -3.34 1.16 9.16
CA ARG A 60 -1.96 1.66 9.18
C ARG A 60 -1.22 1.20 7.94
N ALA A 61 -0.51 2.11 7.27
CA ALA A 61 0.50 1.77 6.27
C ALA A 61 1.84 1.63 6.98
N LEU A 62 2.45 0.45 6.90
CA LEU A 62 3.71 0.12 7.56
C LEU A 62 4.82 -0.06 6.55
N PHE A 63 6.05 0.27 6.95
CA PHE A 63 7.23 -0.17 6.22
C PHE A 63 7.69 -1.54 6.72
N ASN A 64 7.87 -2.50 5.81
CA ASN A 64 8.41 -3.83 6.13
C ASN A 64 7.62 -4.63 7.20
N HIS A 65 6.30 -4.41 7.31
CA HIS A 65 5.46 -4.99 8.37
C HIS A 65 5.91 -4.67 9.80
N ASP A 66 6.76 -3.66 9.98
CA ASP A 66 7.22 -3.20 11.29
C ASP A 66 6.21 -2.19 11.86
N ASP A 67 5.54 -2.55 12.94
CA ASP A 67 4.53 -1.72 13.59
C ASP A 67 5.12 -0.49 14.30
N SER A 68 6.45 -0.44 14.48
CA SER A 68 7.18 0.75 14.90
C SER A 68 7.40 1.75 13.75
N LEU A 69 7.24 1.34 12.49
CA LEU A 69 7.49 2.14 11.29
C LEU A 69 6.20 2.44 10.52
N VAL A 70 5.32 3.23 11.15
CA VAL A 70 4.05 3.67 10.57
C VAL A 70 4.28 4.85 9.62
N LEU A 71 4.07 4.63 8.32
CA LEU A 71 4.17 5.67 7.28
C LEU A 71 2.93 6.56 7.23
N GLY A 72 1.75 6.02 7.58
CA GLY A 72 0.50 6.78 7.63
C GLY A 72 -0.64 5.98 8.25
N ARG A 73 -1.70 6.68 8.66
CA ARG A 73 -2.85 6.09 9.34
C ARG A 73 -4.15 6.75 8.91
N THR A 74 -5.18 5.94 8.70
CA THR A 74 -6.51 6.45 8.30
C THR A 74 -7.15 7.27 9.43
N GLY A 75 -7.04 6.80 10.69
CA GLY A 75 -7.63 7.48 11.84
C GLY A 75 -6.99 8.83 12.22
N ASN A 76 -5.92 9.28 11.56
CA ASN A 76 -5.39 10.65 11.70
C ASN A 76 -5.25 11.39 10.36
N GLY A 77 -5.80 10.83 9.28
CA GLY A 77 -5.86 11.45 7.96
C GLY A 77 -4.55 11.48 7.16
N THR A 78 -3.45 10.88 7.64
CA THR A 78 -2.19 10.82 6.87
C THR A 78 -2.15 9.67 5.86
N LEU A 79 -3.09 8.72 5.96
CA LEU A 79 -3.38 7.73 4.94
C LEU A 79 -4.83 7.90 4.49
N THR A 80 -5.04 8.06 3.18
CA THR A 80 -6.38 8.02 2.56
C THR A 80 -6.49 6.78 1.71
N LEU A 81 -7.58 6.03 1.86
CA LEU A 81 -7.86 4.82 1.10
C LEU A 81 -9.19 4.94 0.35
N GLY A 82 -9.24 4.36 -0.85
CA GLY A 82 -10.42 4.27 -1.68
C GLY A 82 -10.49 2.91 -2.38
N VAL A 83 -11.69 2.54 -2.80
CA VAL A 83 -11.94 1.29 -3.51
C VAL A 83 -12.50 1.61 -4.89
N ASP A 84 -11.93 1.02 -5.93
CA ASP A 84 -12.44 1.07 -7.30
C ASP A 84 -12.45 -0.33 -7.95
N ASP A 85 -12.77 -0.40 -9.25
CA ASP A 85 -12.87 -1.66 -10.00
C ASP A 85 -11.52 -2.39 -10.15
N VAL A 86 -10.41 -1.71 -9.91
CA VAL A 86 -9.06 -2.27 -9.97
C VAL A 86 -8.65 -2.82 -8.60
N GLY A 87 -8.93 -2.09 -7.51
CA GLY A 87 -8.36 -2.45 -6.23
C GLY A 87 -8.61 -1.46 -5.09
N LEU A 88 -7.90 -1.71 -3.99
CA LEU A 88 -7.71 -0.75 -2.90
C LEU A 88 -6.57 0.18 -3.28
N PHE A 89 -6.85 1.46 -3.47
CA PHE A 89 -5.85 2.47 -3.76
C PHE A 89 -5.80 3.52 -2.66
N GLY A 90 -4.74 4.31 -2.64
CA GLY A 90 -4.66 5.40 -1.69
C GLY A 90 -3.37 6.19 -1.76
N ASP A 91 -3.32 7.17 -0.87
CA ASP A 91 -2.26 8.15 -0.72
C ASP A 91 -1.78 8.18 0.73
N ILE A 92 -0.46 8.23 0.90
CA ILE A 92 0.21 8.43 2.18
C ILE A 92 0.92 9.77 2.13
N ILE A 93 0.60 10.66 3.07
CA ILE A 93 1.35 11.89 3.32
C ILE A 93 2.54 11.54 4.21
N ILE A 94 3.74 11.58 3.64
CA ILE A 94 4.96 11.18 4.33
C ILE A 94 5.37 12.25 5.34
N ASN A 95 5.58 11.82 6.60
CA ASN A 95 6.13 12.67 7.63
C ASN A 95 7.58 13.05 7.31
N LYS A 96 7.81 14.32 6.96
CA LYS A 96 9.15 14.84 6.64
C LYS A 96 10.07 14.96 7.84
N ASP A 97 9.52 14.99 9.06
CA ASP A 97 10.29 15.05 10.30
C ASP A 97 10.76 13.66 10.77
N ASP A 98 10.34 12.58 10.08
CA ASP A 98 10.78 11.21 10.33
C ASP A 98 11.76 10.74 9.22
N PRO A 99 13.06 10.62 9.52
CA PRO A 99 14.05 10.15 8.57
C PRO A 99 13.76 8.74 8.01
N GLN A 100 13.08 7.87 8.76
CA GLN A 100 12.72 6.53 8.30
C GLN A 100 11.60 6.59 7.27
N ALA A 101 10.58 7.43 7.49
CA ALA A 101 9.51 7.67 6.54
C ALA A 101 10.02 8.31 5.24
N VAL A 102 10.87 9.34 5.34
CA VAL A 102 11.54 9.96 4.17
C VAL A 102 12.41 8.94 3.44
N GLY A 103 13.13 8.09 4.19
CA GLY A 103 13.91 7.00 3.62
C GLY A 103 13.05 5.96 2.88
N ALA A 104 11.88 5.61 3.40
CA ALA A 104 10.95 4.70 2.73
C ALA A 104 10.44 5.31 1.42
N TYR A 105 10.03 6.58 1.44
CA TYR A 105 9.66 7.34 0.24
C TYR A 105 10.78 7.35 -0.80
N ALA A 106 12.02 7.63 -0.40
CA ALA A 106 13.16 7.66 -1.30
C ALA A 106 13.45 6.28 -1.95
N ARG A 107 13.32 5.19 -1.17
CA ARG A 107 13.48 3.81 -1.68
C ARG A 107 12.42 3.46 -2.72
N VAL A 108 11.18 3.86 -2.50
CA VAL A 108 10.08 3.67 -3.45
C VAL A 108 10.31 4.53 -4.69
N LYS A 109 10.65 5.82 -4.53
CA LYS A 109 10.96 6.75 -5.62
C LYS A 109 12.10 6.26 -6.53
N ARG A 110 13.13 5.64 -5.95
CA ARG A 110 14.26 5.07 -6.70
C ARG A 110 13.94 3.70 -7.33
N GLY A 111 12.89 3.03 -6.86
CA GLY A 111 12.49 1.70 -7.32
C GLY A 111 13.15 0.54 -6.57
N ASP A 112 13.74 0.77 -5.39
CA ASP A 112 14.26 -0.31 -4.54
C ASP A 112 13.11 -1.14 -3.93
N VAL A 113 11.98 -0.49 -3.69
CA VAL A 113 10.76 -1.10 -3.17
C VAL A 113 9.65 -0.87 -4.17
N ILE A 114 9.15 -1.97 -4.74
CA ILE A 114 8.16 -1.95 -5.83
C ILE A 114 6.85 -2.65 -5.45
N GLY A 115 6.81 -3.34 -4.31
CA GLY A 115 5.68 -4.18 -3.90
C GLY A 115 5.15 -3.79 -2.53
N CYS A 116 3.91 -4.18 -2.24
CA CYS A 116 3.37 -4.22 -0.90
C CYS A 116 2.55 -5.49 -0.68
N SER A 117 2.40 -5.82 0.59
CA SER A 117 1.52 -6.85 1.11
C SER A 117 0.56 -6.21 2.12
N PHE A 118 -0.48 -6.95 2.49
CA PHE A 118 -1.40 -6.57 3.56
C PHE A 118 -1.38 -7.65 4.64
N GLY A 119 -1.87 -7.29 5.83
CA GLY A 119 -1.93 -8.19 6.97
C GLY A 119 -2.91 -7.71 8.02
N PHE A 120 -3.21 -8.58 8.97
CA PHE A 120 -4.06 -8.30 10.12
C PHE A 120 -3.18 -8.31 11.38
N ILE A 121 -3.46 -7.40 12.31
CA ILE A 121 -2.75 -7.23 13.57
C ILE A 121 -3.78 -7.31 14.70
#